data_AF-A0AAN6PN91-F1
#
_entry.id   AF-A0AAN6PN91-F1
#
_cell.length_a   1.000
_cell.length_b   1.000
_cell.length_c   1.000
_cell.angle_alpha   90.00
_cell.angle_beta   90.00
_cell.angle_gamma   90.00
#
_symmetry.space_group_name_H-M   'P 1'
#
loop_
_entity.id
_entity.type
_entity.pdbx_description
1 polymer ?
#
loop_
_entity_poly.entity_id
_entity_poly.type
_entity_poly.pdbx_seq_one_letter_code
_entity_poly.pdbx_strand_id
1 'polypeptide(L)'
;MLQARQQDDTARNAQMDEALAIVVGRWREVLQEVENLVDSGEVLQQSDHLQDILFDDDTFSTSKRYFWAINLIHEAVRLLDDSIQQWVHYQRWSVVPWKKDLKGGREYYWHEKSQEVLANAERQGEEACEELRLLRQEFQEKLERITVMRDGLFNASAVMESRASTQLGENVKLLTFAIWSINESYSRTDLAIVTAIVAVATYSLTLNLNNLVRGLQKLYAPKRRALIEQMADGERDWERLAHRFKAFQRSEDGQRMPSEWMIAVFWGKRVVSRAGMVLRWVRLLVWRALRRLRVWGRRRESEETSDSSFGATMETVELGG
;
A
#
# COMPACT_ATOMS: atom_id res chain seq x y z
N MET A 1 47.37 -46.62 -24.55
CA MET A 1 46.63 -45.45 -25.07
C MET A 1 45.11 -45.63 -24.98
N LEU A 2 44.53 -46.75 -25.41
CA LEU A 2 43.08 -47.01 -25.32
C LEU A 2 42.55 -46.99 -23.87
N GLN A 3 43.25 -47.64 -22.93
CA GLN A 3 42.89 -47.67 -21.50
C GLN A 3 42.84 -46.27 -20.86
N ALA A 4 43.78 -45.39 -21.19
CA ALA A 4 43.83 -44.03 -20.66
C ALA A 4 42.67 -43.16 -21.21
N ARG A 5 42.28 -43.36 -22.47
CA ARG A 5 41.12 -42.69 -23.08
C ARG A 5 39.81 -43.14 -22.46
N GLN A 6 39.65 -44.45 -22.23
CA GLN A 6 38.46 -45.04 -21.62
C GLN A 6 38.24 -44.61 -20.17
N GLN A 7 39.33 -44.48 -19.41
CA GLN A 7 39.27 -44.06 -18.01
C GLN A 7 38.98 -42.56 -17.88
N ASP A 8 39.41 -41.74 -18.84
CA ASP A 8 39.05 -40.33 -18.96
C ASP A 8 37.57 -40.15 -19.36
N ASP A 9 37.08 -40.94 -20.32
CA ASP A 9 35.69 -40.86 -20.79
C ASP A 9 34.68 -41.31 -19.72
N THR A 10 35.00 -42.33 -18.92
CA THR A 10 34.14 -42.80 -17.82
C THR A 10 34.09 -41.81 -16.65
N ALA A 11 35.22 -41.17 -16.31
CA ALA A 11 35.25 -40.12 -15.30
C ALA A 11 34.46 -38.88 -15.73
N ARG A 12 34.52 -38.52 -17.03
CA ARG A 12 33.77 -37.38 -17.59
C ARG A 12 32.26 -37.63 -17.58
N ASN A 13 31.82 -38.84 -17.89
CA ASN A 13 30.39 -39.20 -17.82
C ASN A 13 29.85 -39.12 -16.40
N ALA A 14 30.56 -39.67 -15.41
CA ALA A 14 30.15 -39.61 -14.01
C ALA A 14 30.06 -38.16 -13.47
N GLN A 15 30.98 -37.28 -13.87
CA GLN A 15 30.90 -35.86 -13.54
C GLN A 15 29.71 -35.16 -14.21
N MET A 16 29.35 -35.57 -15.42
CA MET A 16 28.20 -35.03 -16.15
C MET A 16 26.88 -35.38 -15.44
N ASP A 17 26.76 -36.61 -14.98
CA ASP A 17 25.57 -37.11 -14.28
C ASP A 17 25.38 -36.42 -12.91
N GLU A 18 26.47 -36.25 -12.14
CA GLU A 18 26.44 -35.51 -10.88
C GLU A 18 26.10 -34.02 -11.10
N ALA A 19 26.65 -33.41 -12.15
CA ALA A 19 26.33 -32.03 -12.50
C ALA A 19 24.86 -31.86 -12.90
N LEU A 20 24.28 -32.81 -13.65
CA LEU A 20 22.87 -32.79 -14.03
C LEU A 20 21.95 -32.90 -12.82
N ALA A 21 22.26 -33.79 -11.88
CA ALA A 21 21.47 -33.93 -10.64
C ALA A 21 21.48 -32.63 -9.81
N ILE A 22 22.63 -31.96 -9.71
CA ILE A 22 22.75 -30.66 -9.02
C ILE A 22 21.93 -29.58 -9.73
N VAL A 23 21.97 -29.55 -11.07
CA VAL A 23 21.21 -28.58 -11.87
C VAL A 23 19.71 -28.78 -11.66
N VAL A 24 19.23 -30.02 -11.68
CA VAL A 24 17.81 -30.35 -11.41
C VAL A 24 17.40 -29.89 -10.02
N GLY A 25 18.22 -30.18 -8.99
CA GLY A 25 17.96 -29.76 -7.62
C GLY A 25 17.83 -28.24 -7.47
N ARG A 26 18.75 -27.48 -8.10
CA ARG A 26 18.70 -26.01 -8.07
C ARG A 26 17.48 -25.44 -8.79
N TRP A 27 17.08 -26.03 -9.92
CA TRP A 27 15.87 -25.57 -10.61
C TRP A 27 14.61 -25.80 -9.79
N ARG A 28 14.58 -26.88 -9.00
CA ARG A 28 13.49 -27.16 -8.06
C ARG A 28 13.41 -26.12 -6.95
N GLU A 29 14.56 -25.70 -6.40
CA GLU A 29 14.63 -24.60 -5.43
C GLU A 29 14.11 -23.28 -6.03
N VAL A 30 14.53 -22.95 -7.26
CA VAL A 30 14.05 -21.75 -7.96
C VAL A 30 12.54 -21.80 -8.16
N LEU A 31 11.99 -22.96 -8.56
CA LEU A 31 10.55 -23.12 -8.72
C LEU A 31 9.83 -22.86 -7.39
N GLN A 32 10.33 -23.40 -6.29
CA GLN A 32 9.74 -23.22 -4.96
C GLN A 32 9.79 -21.76 -4.48
N GLU A 33 10.86 -21.03 -4.78
CA GLU A 33 10.95 -19.59 -4.48
C GLU A 33 10.00 -18.77 -5.36
N VAL A 34 9.84 -19.13 -6.64
CA VAL A 34 8.83 -18.51 -7.49
C VAL A 34 7.42 -18.80 -6.98
N GLU A 35 7.15 -20.01 -6.50
CA GLU A 35 5.89 -20.35 -5.87
C GLU A 35 5.66 -19.57 -4.58
N ASN A 36 6.65 -19.43 -3.70
CA ASN A 36 6.51 -18.59 -2.50
C ASN A 36 6.28 -17.10 -2.88
N LEU A 37 6.92 -16.64 -3.95
CA LEU A 37 6.75 -15.28 -4.45
C LEU A 37 5.38 -15.08 -5.12
N VAL A 38 4.77 -16.08 -5.73
CA VAL A 38 3.50 -15.89 -6.45
C VAL A 38 2.30 -16.33 -5.61
N ASP A 39 2.46 -17.49 -4.97
CA ASP A 39 1.46 -18.20 -4.18
C ASP A 39 1.71 -17.87 -2.70
N SER A 40 1.26 -16.69 -2.28
CA SER A 40 0.92 -16.48 -0.88
C SER A 40 -0.35 -17.32 -0.61
N GLY A 41 -0.20 -18.65 -0.49
CA GLY A 41 -1.25 -19.67 -0.59
C GLY A 41 -2.43 -19.57 0.39
N GLU A 42 -2.51 -18.53 1.23
CA GLU A 42 -3.62 -18.25 2.12
C GLU A 42 -4.63 -17.24 1.55
N VAL A 43 -4.32 -16.52 0.47
CA VAL A 43 -5.11 -15.33 0.13
C VAL A 43 -6.46 -15.65 -0.53
N LEU A 44 -6.58 -16.77 -1.26
CA LEU A 44 -7.88 -17.20 -1.80
C LEU A 44 -8.83 -17.77 -0.72
N GLN A 45 -8.31 -18.12 0.47
CA GLN A 45 -9.13 -18.64 1.57
C GLN A 45 -9.72 -17.52 2.45
N GLN A 46 -9.16 -16.32 2.39
CA GLN A 46 -9.58 -15.19 3.19
C GLN A 46 -10.31 -14.16 2.31
N SER A 47 -11.65 -14.24 2.31
CA SER A 47 -12.55 -13.36 1.54
C SER A 47 -12.26 -11.86 1.70
N ASP A 48 -11.72 -11.44 2.85
CA ASP A 48 -11.43 -10.03 3.14
C ASP A 48 -10.16 -9.52 2.43
N HIS A 49 -9.24 -10.41 2.05
CA HIS A 49 -8.04 -10.07 1.28
C HIS A 49 -8.22 -10.24 -0.22
N LEU A 50 -9.32 -10.87 -0.66
CA LEU A 50 -9.64 -11.01 -2.08
C LEU A 50 -9.86 -9.65 -2.75
N GLN A 51 -10.44 -8.66 -2.04
CA GLN A 51 -10.61 -7.31 -2.58
C GLN A 51 -9.28 -6.57 -2.72
N ASP A 52 -8.37 -6.74 -1.75
CA ASP A 52 -7.03 -6.14 -1.79
C ASP A 52 -6.13 -6.78 -2.86
N ILE A 53 -6.43 -8.01 -3.31
CA ILE A 53 -5.74 -8.64 -4.47
C ILE A 53 -6.43 -8.32 -5.80
N LEU A 54 -7.76 -8.21 -5.83
CA LEU A 54 -8.51 -7.93 -7.05
C LEU A 54 -8.24 -6.51 -7.57
N PHE A 55 -7.79 -5.61 -6.70
CA PHE A 55 -7.42 -4.25 -7.03
C PHE A 55 -5.98 -4.01 -6.61
N ASP A 56 -5.16 -3.63 -7.59
CA ASP A 56 -3.79 -3.25 -7.29
C ASP A 56 -3.74 -1.97 -6.45
N ASP A 57 -2.67 -1.80 -5.68
CA ASP A 57 -2.46 -0.54 -4.95
C ASP A 57 -2.18 0.62 -5.93
N ASP A 58 -2.26 1.86 -5.45
CA ASP A 58 -1.97 3.06 -6.26
C ASP A 58 -0.53 3.06 -6.86
N THR A 59 0.34 2.16 -6.39
CA THR A 59 1.73 2.02 -6.86
C THR A 59 1.94 0.83 -7.81
N PHE A 60 0.87 0.12 -8.15
CA PHE A 60 0.85 -1.08 -8.96
C PHE A 60 1.79 -2.20 -8.48
N SER A 61 1.93 -2.38 -7.16
CA SER A 61 2.91 -3.30 -6.59
C SER A 61 2.64 -4.77 -6.97
N THR A 62 1.36 -5.16 -7.03
CA THR A 62 0.93 -6.54 -7.35
C THR A 62 1.12 -6.82 -8.84
N SER A 63 0.75 -5.89 -9.72
CA SER A 63 1.00 -6.03 -11.16
C SER A 63 2.50 -6.11 -11.48
N LYS A 64 3.33 -5.31 -10.78
CA LYS A 64 4.79 -5.38 -10.93
C LYS A 64 5.34 -6.74 -10.48
N ARG A 65 4.83 -7.29 -9.38
CA ARG A 65 5.23 -8.62 -8.88
C ARG A 65 4.93 -9.71 -9.90
N TYR A 66 3.73 -9.73 -10.48
CA TYR A 66 3.39 -10.68 -11.54
C TYR A 66 4.24 -10.46 -12.80
N PHE A 67 4.51 -9.21 -13.18
CA PHE A 67 5.38 -8.92 -14.31
C PHE A 67 6.81 -9.46 -14.12
N TRP A 68 7.38 -9.27 -12.92
CA TRP A 68 8.68 -9.86 -12.56
C TRP A 68 8.65 -11.38 -12.60
N ALA A 69 7.63 -12.01 -12.01
CA ALA A 69 7.48 -13.46 -12.00
C ALA A 69 7.37 -14.03 -13.43
N ILE A 70 6.57 -13.41 -14.30
CA ILE A 70 6.41 -13.82 -15.71
C ILE A 70 7.75 -13.77 -16.45
N ASN A 71 8.50 -12.67 -16.33
CA ASN A 71 9.79 -12.54 -17.01
C ASN A 71 10.81 -13.56 -16.48
N LEU A 72 10.84 -13.77 -15.17
CA LEU A 72 11.72 -14.77 -14.55
C LEU A 72 11.39 -16.18 -15.04
N ILE A 73 10.10 -16.55 -15.08
CA ILE A 73 9.68 -17.87 -15.55
C ILE A 73 9.98 -18.05 -17.04
N HIS A 74 9.78 -17.03 -17.88
CA HIS A 74 10.16 -17.10 -19.29
C HIS A 74 11.66 -17.37 -19.48
N GLU A 75 12.50 -16.68 -18.71
CA GLU A 75 13.96 -16.91 -18.76
C GLU A 75 14.31 -18.30 -18.23
N ALA A 76 13.66 -18.77 -17.15
CA ALA A 76 13.85 -20.11 -16.62
C ALA A 76 13.49 -21.20 -17.64
N VAL A 77 12.34 -21.10 -18.31
CA VAL A 77 11.91 -22.04 -19.35
C VAL A 77 12.91 -22.06 -20.50
N ARG A 78 13.40 -20.89 -20.93
CA ARG A 78 14.42 -20.79 -21.99
C ARG A 78 15.71 -21.51 -21.59
N LEU A 79 16.21 -21.27 -20.37
CA LEU A 79 17.43 -21.91 -19.88
C LEU A 79 17.27 -23.43 -19.70
N LEU A 80 16.09 -23.88 -19.30
CA LEU A 80 15.74 -25.31 -19.24
C LEU A 80 15.71 -25.93 -20.63
N ASP A 81 15.09 -25.29 -21.61
CA ASP A 81 15.08 -25.76 -23.00
C ASP A 81 16.51 -25.85 -23.56
N ASP A 82 17.35 -24.83 -23.33
CA ASP A 82 18.76 -24.85 -23.74
C ASP A 82 19.52 -26.02 -23.08
N SER A 83 19.29 -26.26 -21.79
CA SER A 83 19.91 -27.38 -21.05
C SER A 83 19.49 -28.75 -21.60
N ILE A 84 18.20 -28.92 -21.91
CA ILE A 84 17.66 -30.15 -22.52
C ILE A 84 18.26 -30.34 -23.93
N GLN A 85 18.36 -29.28 -24.74
CA GLN A 85 18.96 -29.36 -26.07
C GLN A 85 20.45 -29.72 -26.02
N GLN A 86 21.20 -29.16 -25.08
CA GLN A 86 22.61 -29.50 -24.87
C GLN A 86 22.79 -30.98 -24.53
N TRP A 87 21.92 -31.54 -23.69
CA TRP A 87 21.92 -32.98 -23.40
C TRP A 87 21.63 -33.83 -24.64
N VAL A 88 20.60 -33.49 -25.41
CA VAL A 88 20.25 -34.20 -26.66
C VAL A 88 21.40 -34.14 -27.67
N HIS A 89 22.07 -33.00 -27.78
CA HIS A 89 23.26 -32.86 -28.61
C HIS A 89 24.41 -33.73 -28.09
N TYR A 90 24.68 -33.72 -26.79
CA TYR A 90 25.70 -34.57 -26.17
C TYR A 90 25.46 -36.06 -26.48
N GLN A 91 24.23 -36.53 -26.31
CA GLN A 91 23.86 -37.91 -26.61
C GLN A 91 24.09 -38.24 -28.09
N ARG A 92 23.67 -37.35 -29.00
CA ARG A 92 23.79 -37.56 -30.45
C ARG A 92 25.24 -37.57 -30.95
N TRP A 93 26.09 -36.67 -30.42
CA TRP A 93 27.45 -36.47 -30.92
C TRP A 93 28.51 -37.29 -30.20
N SER A 94 28.32 -37.56 -28.90
CA SER A 94 29.32 -38.26 -28.08
C SER A 94 28.92 -39.70 -27.82
N VAL A 95 27.68 -39.95 -27.37
CA VAL A 95 27.26 -41.28 -26.91
C VAL A 95 26.96 -42.23 -28.07
N VAL A 96 26.21 -41.77 -29.08
CA VAL A 96 25.80 -42.61 -30.22
C VAL A 96 26.98 -43.14 -31.07
N PRO A 97 28.01 -42.34 -31.42
CA PRO A 97 29.17 -42.86 -32.15
C PRO A 97 29.98 -43.87 -31.33
N TRP A 98 30.20 -43.59 -30.04
CA TRP A 98 30.95 -44.47 -29.14
C TRP A 98 30.28 -45.84 -28.98
N LYS A 99 28.94 -45.86 -28.92
CA LYS A 99 28.13 -47.10 -28.88
C LYS A 99 28.24 -47.94 -30.16
N LYS A 100 28.51 -47.32 -31.31
CA LYS A 100 28.76 -48.02 -32.58
C LYS A 100 30.17 -48.62 -32.62
N ASP A 101 31.16 -47.87 -32.16
CA ASP A 101 32.55 -48.32 -32.12
C ASP A 101 32.75 -49.49 -31.13
N LEU A 102 32.03 -49.47 -30.00
CA LEU A 102 31.98 -50.57 -29.03
C LEU A 102 31.37 -51.87 -29.58
N LYS A 103 30.54 -51.83 -30.64
CA LYS A 103 30.00 -53.07 -31.23
C LYS A 103 30.99 -53.75 -32.18
N GLY A 104 32.09 -53.10 -32.55
CA GLY A 104 33.09 -53.60 -33.50
C GLY A 104 34.35 -54.23 -32.88
N GLY A 105 34.56 -54.12 -31.56
CA GLY A 105 35.77 -54.60 -30.89
C GLY A 105 35.72 -56.09 -30.50
N ARG A 106 36.87 -56.79 -30.59
CA ARG A 106 36.99 -58.26 -30.42
C ARG A 106 37.25 -58.72 -28.97
N GLU A 107 37.22 -57.83 -27.97
CA GLU A 107 37.71 -58.14 -26.61
C GLU A 107 36.55 -58.31 -25.59
N TYR A 108 36.09 -59.55 -25.45
CA TYR A 108 34.81 -59.95 -24.82
C TYR A 108 34.61 -59.45 -23.37
N TYR A 109 35.63 -59.52 -22.52
CA TYR A 109 35.50 -59.23 -21.08
C TYR A 109 35.35 -57.73 -20.75
N TRP A 110 36.11 -56.88 -21.45
CA TRP A 110 36.03 -55.42 -21.24
C TRP A 110 34.82 -54.79 -21.95
N HIS A 111 34.24 -55.48 -22.94
CA HIS A 111 33.03 -55.06 -23.63
C HIS A 111 31.77 -55.14 -22.76
N GLU A 112 31.60 -56.22 -22.00
CA GLU A 112 30.41 -56.43 -21.16
C GLU A 112 30.37 -55.40 -20.01
N LYS A 113 31.47 -55.25 -19.27
CA LYS A 113 31.56 -54.31 -18.15
C LYS A 113 31.46 -52.84 -18.59
N SER A 114 32.01 -52.48 -19.75
CA SER A 114 31.87 -51.12 -20.29
C SER A 114 30.46 -50.84 -20.81
N GLN A 115 29.78 -51.83 -21.40
CA GLN A 115 28.37 -51.69 -21.78
C GLN A 115 27.45 -51.49 -20.57
N GLU A 116 27.65 -52.23 -19.48
CA GLU A 116 26.85 -52.06 -18.26
C GLU A 116 27.00 -50.66 -17.64
N VAL A 117 28.24 -50.16 -17.53
CA VAL A 117 28.51 -48.82 -16.97
C VAL A 117 27.90 -47.72 -17.84
N LEU A 118 28.03 -47.83 -19.17
CA LEU A 118 27.42 -46.87 -20.09
C LEU A 118 25.90 -46.94 -20.09
N ALA A 119 25.31 -48.15 -20.01
CA ALA A 119 23.87 -48.32 -19.96
C ALA A 119 23.28 -47.74 -18.66
N ASN A 120 24.03 -47.79 -17.55
CA ASN A 120 23.62 -47.14 -16.31
C ASN A 120 23.77 -45.62 -16.37
N ALA A 121 24.86 -45.09 -16.91
CA ALA A 121 25.04 -43.63 -17.09
C ALA A 121 24.03 -43.04 -18.09
N GLU A 122 23.76 -43.72 -19.21
CA GLU A 122 22.74 -43.33 -20.19
C GLU A 122 21.36 -43.29 -19.54
N ARG A 123 21.02 -44.29 -18.70
CA ARG A 123 19.76 -44.31 -17.95
C ARG A 123 19.65 -43.15 -16.96
N GLN A 124 20.69 -42.88 -16.18
CA GLN A 124 20.71 -41.78 -15.20
C GLN A 124 20.58 -40.41 -15.86
N GLY A 125 21.31 -40.20 -16.96
CA GLY A 125 21.20 -38.95 -17.72
C GLY A 125 19.85 -38.78 -18.41
N GLU A 126 19.23 -39.87 -18.88
CA GLU A 126 17.87 -39.83 -19.44
C GLU A 126 16.81 -39.56 -18.35
N GLU A 127 16.94 -40.16 -17.17
CA GLU A 127 16.11 -39.86 -15.99
C GLU A 127 16.23 -38.38 -15.59
N ALA A 128 17.45 -37.84 -15.49
CA ALA A 128 17.67 -36.42 -15.17
C ALA A 128 17.10 -35.48 -16.24
N CYS A 129 17.17 -35.86 -17.52
CA CYS A 129 16.59 -35.10 -18.63
C CYS A 129 15.05 -35.12 -18.59
N GLU A 130 14.45 -36.26 -18.26
CA GLU A 130 13.00 -36.34 -18.02
C GLU A 130 12.56 -35.48 -16.84
N GLU A 131 13.33 -35.45 -15.75
CA GLU A 131 13.05 -34.54 -14.62
C GLU A 131 13.11 -33.06 -15.04
N LEU A 132 14.08 -32.67 -15.89
CA LEU A 132 14.14 -31.31 -16.44
C LEU A 132 12.94 -30.99 -17.35
N ARG A 133 12.45 -31.96 -18.13
CA ARG A 133 11.25 -31.80 -18.96
C ARG A 133 10.00 -31.60 -18.12
N LEU A 134 9.87 -32.38 -17.03
CA LEU A 134 8.77 -32.23 -16.06
C LEU A 134 8.83 -30.86 -15.38
N LEU A 135 10.00 -30.44 -14.90
CA LEU A 135 10.18 -29.10 -14.32
C LEU A 135 9.82 -27.99 -15.31
N ARG A 136 10.23 -28.12 -16.58
CA ARG A 136 9.86 -27.16 -17.63
C ARG A 136 8.34 -27.08 -17.80
N GLN A 137 7.65 -28.22 -17.80
CA GLN A 137 6.19 -28.25 -17.88
C GLN A 137 5.56 -27.58 -16.66
N GLU A 138 6.05 -27.86 -15.46
CA GLU A 138 5.57 -27.19 -14.23
C GLU A 138 5.74 -25.67 -14.31
N PHE A 139 6.90 -25.17 -14.77
CA PHE A 139 7.10 -23.74 -15.00
C PHE A 139 6.12 -23.15 -16.02
N GLN A 140 5.82 -23.88 -17.11
CA GLN A 140 4.86 -23.42 -18.13
C GLN A 140 3.42 -23.37 -17.61
N GLU A 141 2.99 -24.37 -16.85
CA GLU A 141 1.66 -24.38 -16.22
C GLU A 141 1.52 -23.23 -15.22
N LYS A 142 2.58 -22.94 -14.47
CA LYS A 142 2.61 -21.79 -13.54
C LYS A 142 2.57 -20.46 -14.29
N LEU A 143 3.32 -20.33 -15.38
CA LEU A 143 3.31 -19.14 -16.24
C LEU A 143 1.90 -18.84 -16.76
N GLU A 144 1.19 -19.87 -17.25
CA GLU A 144 -0.18 -19.71 -17.75
C GLU A 144 -1.10 -19.20 -16.63
N ARG A 145 -1.04 -19.82 -15.44
CA ARG A 145 -1.82 -19.41 -14.27
C ARG A 145 -1.54 -17.95 -13.87
N ILE A 146 -0.27 -17.56 -13.80
CA ILE A 146 0.12 -16.19 -13.43
C ILE A 146 -0.33 -15.18 -14.48
N THR A 147 -0.24 -15.54 -15.76
CA THR A 147 -0.68 -14.69 -16.88
C THR A 147 -2.18 -14.44 -16.80
N VAL A 148 -2.97 -15.49 -16.56
CA VAL A 148 -4.43 -15.37 -16.35
C VAL A 148 -4.74 -14.46 -15.16
N MET A 149 -4.01 -14.62 -14.05
CA MET A 149 -4.23 -13.80 -12.85
C MET A 149 -3.91 -12.32 -13.10
N ARG A 150 -2.78 -12.04 -13.76
CA ARG A 150 -2.38 -10.69 -14.20
C ARG A 150 -3.45 -10.06 -15.09
N ASP A 151 -3.93 -10.79 -16.08
CA ASP A 151 -4.92 -10.28 -17.02
C ASP A 151 -6.28 -10.04 -16.33
N GLY A 152 -6.65 -10.91 -15.39
CA GLY A 152 -7.80 -10.71 -14.51
C GLY A 152 -7.70 -9.41 -13.71
N LEU A 153 -6.53 -9.15 -13.12
CA LEU A 153 -6.24 -7.93 -12.36
C LEU A 153 -6.36 -6.67 -13.24
N PHE A 154 -5.69 -6.65 -14.40
CA PHE A 154 -5.75 -5.49 -15.31
C PHE A 154 -7.16 -5.22 -15.82
N ASN A 155 -7.90 -6.27 -16.16
CA ASN A 155 -9.29 -6.13 -16.60
C ASN A 155 -10.19 -5.57 -15.48
N ALA A 156 -10.01 -6.03 -14.24
CA ALA A 156 -10.75 -5.50 -13.09
C ALA A 156 -10.40 -4.03 -12.79
N SER A 157 -9.11 -3.68 -12.83
CA SER A 157 -8.63 -2.30 -12.64
C SER A 157 -9.16 -1.36 -13.72
N ALA A 158 -9.17 -1.78 -15.00
CA ALA A 158 -9.72 -0.97 -16.08
C ALA A 158 -11.23 -0.71 -15.90
N VAL A 159 -11.99 -1.69 -15.40
CA VAL A 159 -13.41 -1.51 -15.08
C VAL A 159 -13.60 -0.53 -13.92
N MET A 160 -12.77 -0.61 -12.87
CA MET A 160 -12.83 0.36 -11.76
C MET A 160 -12.47 1.77 -12.21
N GLU A 161 -11.42 1.91 -13.00
CA GLU A 161 -11.01 3.20 -13.56
C GLU A 161 -12.13 3.81 -14.42
N SER A 162 -12.79 2.99 -15.24
CA SER A 162 -13.96 3.41 -16.02
C SER A 162 -15.13 3.88 -15.14
N ARG A 163 -15.42 3.17 -14.04
CA ARG A 163 -16.45 3.59 -13.07
C ARG A 163 -16.07 4.90 -12.39
N ALA A 164 -14.82 5.04 -11.95
CA ALA A 164 -14.33 6.27 -11.32
C ALA A 164 -14.38 7.46 -12.30
N SER A 165 -14.00 7.26 -13.56
CA SER A 165 -14.10 8.26 -14.62
C SER A 165 -15.55 8.66 -14.91
N THR A 166 -16.48 7.69 -14.90
CA THR A 166 -17.92 7.96 -15.08
C THR A 166 -18.47 8.78 -13.91
N GLN A 167 -18.15 8.41 -12.68
CA GLN A 167 -18.55 9.18 -11.49
C GLN A 167 -17.97 10.60 -11.51
N LEU A 168 -16.72 10.75 -11.95
CA LEU A 168 -16.11 12.07 -12.14
C LEU A 168 -16.86 12.87 -13.21
N GLY A 169 -17.21 12.23 -14.33
CA GLY A 169 -18.00 12.84 -15.40
C GLY A 169 -19.38 13.30 -14.92
N GLU A 170 -20.06 12.50 -14.10
CA GLU A 170 -21.33 12.86 -13.47
C GLU A 170 -21.17 14.04 -12.51
N ASN A 171 -20.13 14.04 -11.68
CA ASN A 171 -19.83 15.14 -10.77
C ASN A 171 -19.54 16.44 -11.54
N VAL A 172 -18.78 16.37 -12.63
CA VAL A 172 -18.52 17.52 -13.51
C VAL A 172 -19.81 18.00 -14.15
N LYS A 173 -20.70 17.10 -14.59
CA LYS A 173 -22.00 17.46 -15.15
C LYS A 173 -22.88 18.19 -14.12
N LEU A 174 -22.96 17.67 -12.90
CA LEU A 174 -23.71 18.29 -11.81
C LEU A 174 -23.13 19.66 -11.44
N LEU A 175 -21.81 19.77 -11.35
CA LEU A 175 -21.12 21.03 -11.09
C LEU A 175 -21.39 22.04 -12.21
N THR A 176 -21.31 21.61 -13.47
CA THR A 176 -21.57 22.47 -14.63
C THR A 176 -23.02 22.97 -14.62
N PHE A 177 -23.98 22.10 -14.30
CA PHE A 177 -25.38 22.49 -14.14
C PHE A 177 -25.58 23.50 -13.01
N ALA A 178 -24.91 23.31 -11.87
CA ALA A 178 -24.95 24.24 -10.75
C ALA A 178 -24.32 25.61 -11.11
N ILE A 179 -23.20 25.62 -11.83
CA ILE A 179 -22.58 26.87 -12.31
C ILE A 179 -23.50 27.61 -13.28
N TRP A 180 -24.13 26.89 -14.21
CA TRP A 180 -25.04 27.49 -15.18
C TRP A 180 -26.32 28.03 -14.51
N SER A 181 -26.88 27.32 -13.53
CA SER A 181 -28.05 27.79 -12.76
C SER A 181 -27.74 28.98 -11.85
N ILE A 182 -26.52 29.06 -11.30
CA ILE A 182 -26.06 30.24 -10.55
C ILE A 182 -25.91 31.45 -11.49
N ASN A 183 -25.40 31.27 -12.71
CA ASN A 183 -25.26 32.36 -13.69
C ASN A 183 -26.60 32.98 -14.12
N GLU A 184 -27.68 32.19 -14.15
CA GLU A 184 -29.03 32.70 -14.44
C GLU A 184 -29.59 33.58 -13.29
N SER A 185 -29.09 33.43 -12.06
CA SER A 185 -29.63 34.07 -10.85
C SER A 185 -28.77 35.20 -10.26
N TYR A 186 -27.52 35.37 -10.71
CA TYR A 186 -26.56 36.35 -10.16
C TYR A 186 -26.21 37.49 -11.12
N SER A 187 -25.73 38.61 -10.57
CA SER A 187 -25.25 39.74 -11.37
C SER A 187 -23.98 39.37 -12.15
N ARG A 188 -23.88 39.81 -13.42
CA ARG A 188 -22.73 39.52 -14.31
C ARG A 188 -21.38 39.97 -13.73
N THR A 189 -21.38 41.01 -12.89
CA THR A 189 -20.19 41.55 -12.25
C THR A 189 -19.68 40.69 -11.10
N ASP A 190 -20.58 40.17 -10.26
CA ASP A 190 -20.19 39.29 -9.14
C ASP A 190 -19.66 37.96 -9.66
N LEU A 191 -20.26 37.44 -10.74
CA LEU A 191 -19.83 36.19 -11.35
C LEU A 191 -18.46 36.32 -12.03
N ALA A 192 -18.17 37.44 -12.68
CA ALA A 192 -16.85 37.70 -13.26
C ALA A 192 -15.75 37.73 -12.19
N ILE A 193 -16.01 38.37 -11.04
CA ILE A 193 -15.08 38.45 -9.92
C ILE A 193 -14.83 37.06 -9.32
N VAL A 194 -15.90 36.32 -9.01
CA VAL A 194 -15.78 34.97 -8.43
C VAL A 194 -15.06 34.02 -9.39
N THR A 195 -15.38 34.06 -10.68
CA THR A 195 -14.74 33.19 -11.69
C THR A 195 -13.26 33.51 -11.84
N ALA A 196 -12.87 34.79 -11.82
CA ALA A 196 -11.46 35.20 -11.85
C ALA A 196 -10.71 34.72 -10.59
N ILE A 197 -11.31 34.85 -9.41
CA ILE A 197 -10.72 34.37 -8.15
C ILE A 197 -10.57 32.85 -8.17
N VAL A 198 -11.60 32.12 -8.58
CA VAL A 198 -11.57 30.65 -8.67
C VAL A 198 -10.54 30.19 -9.70
N ALA A 199 -10.46 30.84 -10.86
CA ALA A 199 -9.47 30.50 -11.88
C ALA A 199 -8.03 30.73 -11.38
N VAL A 200 -7.75 31.87 -10.75
CA VAL A 200 -6.43 32.18 -10.17
C VAL A 200 -6.10 31.20 -9.04
N ALA A 201 -7.04 30.89 -8.16
CA ALA A 201 -6.86 29.92 -7.08
C ALA A 201 -6.59 28.51 -7.62
N THR A 202 -7.36 28.09 -8.63
CA THR A 202 -7.22 26.77 -9.25
C THR A 202 -5.88 26.62 -9.95
N TYR A 203 -5.47 27.60 -10.77
CA TYR A 203 -4.15 27.60 -11.42
C TYR A 203 -3.00 27.69 -10.42
N SER A 204 -3.16 28.44 -9.33
CA SER A 204 -2.14 28.52 -8.28
C SER A 204 -1.99 27.19 -7.53
N LEU A 205 -3.10 26.49 -7.27
CA LEU A 205 -3.06 25.16 -6.66
C LEU A 205 -2.44 24.12 -7.59
N THR A 206 -2.85 24.07 -8.86
CA THR A 206 -2.37 23.05 -9.80
C THR A 206 -0.89 23.22 -10.15
N LEU A 207 -0.44 24.46 -10.40
CA LEU A 207 0.96 24.74 -10.73
C LEU A 207 1.90 24.59 -9.52
N ASN A 208 1.37 24.82 -8.31
CA ASN A 208 2.17 24.83 -7.10
C ASN A 208 1.86 23.67 -6.16
N LEU A 209 1.15 22.64 -6.63
CA LEU A 209 0.68 21.52 -5.81
C LEU A 209 1.83 20.85 -5.07
N ASN A 210 2.96 20.66 -5.77
CA ASN A 210 4.14 20.01 -5.22
C ASN A 210 4.82 20.85 -4.12
N ASN A 211 4.82 22.18 -4.23
CA ASN A 211 5.34 23.05 -3.16
C ASN A 211 4.33 23.27 -2.04
N LEU A 212 3.03 23.28 -2.35
CA LEU A 212 1.94 23.39 -1.39
C LEU A 212 1.91 22.15 -0.50
N VAL A 213 2.00 20.95 -1.09
CA VAL A 213 2.10 19.68 -0.35
C VAL A 213 3.37 19.65 0.49
N ARG A 214 4.53 20.05 -0.05
CA ARG A 214 5.78 20.15 0.72
C ARG A 214 5.69 21.17 1.86
N GLY A 215 5.03 22.31 1.65
CA GLY A 215 4.81 23.35 2.65
C GLY A 215 3.83 22.92 3.75
N LEU A 216 2.72 22.30 3.36
CA LEU A 216 1.75 21.69 4.27
C LEU A 216 2.39 20.58 5.08
N GLN A 217 3.20 19.71 4.48
CA GLN A 217 3.95 18.69 5.21
C GLN A 217 4.95 19.30 6.20
N LYS A 218 5.68 20.36 5.83
CA LYS A 218 6.58 21.07 6.75
C LYS A 218 5.86 21.70 7.94
N LEU A 219 4.64 22.19 7.74
CA LEU A 219 3.81 22.77 8.80
C LEU A 219 3.08 21.71 9.64
N TYR A 220 2.68 20.62 9.00
CA TYR A 220 1.92 19.54 9.61
C TYR A 220 2.80 18.61 10.44
N ALA A 221 4.00 18.25 9.96
CA ALA A 221 4.92 17.34 10.66
C ALA A 221 5.24 17.75 12.12
N PRO A 222 5.62 19.01 12.43
CA PRO A 222 5.89 19.41 13.81
C PRO A 222 4.62 19.44 14.67
N LYS A 223 3.49 19.90 14.11
CA LYS A 223 2.20 19.93 14.83
C LYS A 223 1.65 18.54 15.10
N ARG A 224 1.81 17.61 14.14
CA ARG A 224 1.44 16.20 14.27
C ARG A 224 2.21 15.54 15.40
N ARG A 225 3.54 15.72 15.46
CA ARG A 225 4.36 15.18 16.56
C ARG A 225 3.92 15.71 17.92
N ALA A 226 3.71 17.02 18.03
CA ALA A 226 3.22 17.64 19.26
C ALA A 226 1.82 17.15 19.66
N LEU A 227 0.93 16.90 18.69
CA LEU A 227 -0.41 16.35 18.96
C LEU A 227 -0.37 14.89 19.41
N ILE A 228 0.48 14.07 18.80
CA ILE A 228 0.65 12.66 19.19
C ILE A 228 1.28 12.55 20.59
N GLU A 229 2.21 13.43 20.94
CA GLU A 229 2.74 13.53 22.31
C GLU A 229 1.65 13.91 23.30
N GLN A 230 0.82 14.91 22.98
CA GLN A 230 -0.30 15.32 23.83
C GLN A 230 -1.42 14.26 23.93
N MET A 231 -1.55 13.36 22.96
CA MET A 231 -2.46 12.22 23.03
C MET A 231 -1.91 11.12 23.94
N ALA A 232 -0.59 10.95 23.98
CA ALA A 232 0.08 9.98 24.85
C ALA A 232 -0.10 10.36 26.34
N ASP A 233 -0.12 11.65 26.65
CA ASP A 233 -0.30 12.14 28.02
C ASP A 233 -1.79 12.26 28.45
N GLY A 234 -2.72 11.75 27.64
CA GLY A 234 -4.16 11.99 27.74
C GLY A 234 -4.98 10.84 28.34
N GLU A 235 -6.26 10.77 27.92
CA GLU A 235 -7.20 9.71 28.27
C GLU A 235 -6.71 8.33 27.78
N ARG A 236 -6.97 7.24 28.53
CA ARG A 236 -6.45 5.88 28.22
C ARG A 236 -6.70 5.41 26.78
N ASP A 237 -7.80 5.83 26.17
CA ASP A 237 -8.16 5.46 24.79
C ASP A 237 -7.29 6.19 23.75
N TRP A 238 -6.93 7.46 24.01
CA TRP A 238 -6.04 8.26 23.16
C TRP A 238 -4.57 7.89 23.35
N GLU A 239 -4.20 7.44 24.55
CA GLU A 239 -2.86 6.94 24.87
C GLU A 239 -2.53 5.67 24.04
N ARG A 240 -3.43 4.68 24.01
CA ARG A 240 -3.30 3.48 23.15
C ARG A 240 -3.22 3.82 21.67
N LEU A 241 -3.92 4.87 21.25
CA LEU A 241 -3.91 5.35 19.87
C LEU A 241 -2.57 6.02 19.53
N ALA A 242 -2.04 6.84 20.44
CA ALA A 242 -0.75 7.51 20.29
C ALA A 242 0.42 6.51 20.22
N HIS A 243 0.38 5.45 21.03
CA HIS A 243 1.37 4.38 20.96
C HIS A 243 1.34 3.64 19.63
N ARG A 244 0.16 3.37 19.07
CA ARG A 244 0.04 2.81 17.71
C ARG A 244 0.64 3.75 16.66
N PHE A 245 0.31 5.05 16.70
CA PHE A 245 0.91 6.03 15.79
C PHE A 245 2.43 6.19 15.92
N LYS A 246 3.00 5.95 17.12
CA LYS A 246 4.44 5.95 17.36
C LYS A 246 5.12 4.67 16.86
N ALA A 247 4.46 3.51 16.96
CA ALA A 247 4.98 2.23 16.44
C ALA A 247 5.17 2.28 14.91
N PHE A 248 4.17 2.80 14.17
CA PHE A 248 4.23 2.91 12.71
C PHE A 248 5.22 3.97 12.16
N GLN A 249 5.84 4.80 13.01
CA GLN A 249 6.92 5.69 12.55
C GLN A 249 8.24 4.94 12.30
N ARG A 250 8.34 3.67 12.72
CA ARG A 250 9.48 2.78 12.44
C ARG A 250 8.98 1.56 11.68
N SER A 251 8.96 1.68 10.35
CA SER A 251 9.11 0.59 9.38
C SER A 251 8.43 -0.75 9.71
N GLU A 252 7.15 -0.90 9.37
CA GLU A 252 6.56 -2.21 9.07
C GLU A 252 5.54 -2.02 7.93
N ASP A 253 5.94 -2.39 6.72
CA ASP A 253 5.10 -2.44 5.53
C ASP A 253 4.10 -3.60 5.69
N GLY A 254 2.79 -3.31 5.67
CA GLY A 254 1.75 -4.34 5.52
C GLY A 254 0.62 -4.38 6.56
N GLN A 255 0.65 -3.57 7.64
CA GLN A 255 -0.48 -3.50 8.59
C GLN A 255 -1.31 -2.22 8.40
N ARG A 256 -2.65 -2.35 8.49
CA ARG A 256 -3.62 -1.25 8.34
C ARG A 256 -3.27 -0.07 9.25
N MET A 257 -2.74 1.01 8.66
CA MET A 257 -2.43 2.24 9.39
C MET A 257 -3.70 2.80 10.07
N PRO A 258 -3.62 3.23 11.33
CA PRO A 258 -4.72 3.97 11.96
C PRO A 258 -4.98 5.26 11.18
N SER A 259 -6.24 5.52 10.86
CA SER A 259 -6.62 6.65 10.00
C SER A 259 -6.17 7.99 10.60
N GLU A 260 -5.49 8.81 9.79
CA GLU A 260 -4.98 10.12 10.21
C GLU A 260 -6.11 11.08 10.64
N TRP A 261 -7.35 10.79 10.23
CA TRP A 261 -8.56 11.48 10.64
C TRP A 261 -8.79 11.48 12.16
N MET A 262 -8.29 10.49 12.88
CA MET A 262 -8.39 10.47 14.34
C MET A 262 -7.58 11.60 15.00
N ILE A 263 -6.49 12.04 14.37
CA ILE A 263 -5.69 13.18 14.83
C ILE A 263 -6.50 14.48 14.66
N ALA A 264 -7.23 14.61 13.55
CA ALA A 264 -8.13 15.74 13.31
C ALA A 264 -9.30 15.77 14.31
N VAL A 265 -9.90 14.61 14.62
CA VAL A 265 -10.98 14.49 15.61
C VAL A 265 -10.52 14.91 17.00
N PHE A 266 -9.33 14.48 17.43
CA PHE A 266 -8.75 14.90 18.71
C PHE A 266 -8.52 16.42 18.78
N TRP A 267 -7.98 16.99 17.71
CA TRP A 267 -7.78 18.43 17.61
C TRP A 267 -9.13 19.18 17.70
N GLY A 268 -10.15 18.72 16.98
CA GLY A 268 -11.51 19.24 17.04
C GLY A 268 -12.11 19.19 18.45
N LYS A 269 -12.03 18.03 19.12
CA LYS A 269 -12.51 17.85 20.51
C LYS A 269 -11.86 18.86 21.46
N ARG A 270 -10.57 19.16 21.26
CA ARG A 270 -9.82 20.12 22.09
C ARG A 270 -10.18 21.59 21.81
N VAL A 271 -10.43 21.94 20.55
CA VAL A 271 -10.87 23.30 20.20
C VAL A 271 -12.26 23.56 20.78
N VAL A 272 -13.18 22.59 20.67
CA VAL A 272 -14.53 22.67 21.24
C VAL A 272 -14.48 22.78 22.77
N SER A 273 -13.64 21.99 23.44
CA SER A 273 -13.52 22.06 24.90
C SER A 273 -12.94 23.39 25.40
N ARG A 274 -11.93 23.95 24.70
CA ARG A 274 -11.39 25.27 24.99
C ARG A 274 -12.40 26.39 24.72
N ALA A 275 -13.12 26.34 23.61
CA ALA A 275 -14.17 27.32 23.29
C ALA A 275 -15.31 27.29 24.33
N GLY A 276 -15.73 26.10 24.75
CA GLY A 276 -16.72 25.94 25.82
C GLY A 276 -16.24 26.50 27.18
N MET A 277 -14.95 26.38 27.47
CA MET A 277 -14.35 26.93 28.69
C MET A 277 -14.32 28.46 28.68
N VAL A 278 -13.96 29.08 27.55
CA VAL A 278 -13.99 30.54 27.36
C VAL A 278 -15.41 31.07 27.49
N LEU A 279 -16.39 30.40 26.88
CA LEU A 279 -17.80 30.81 26.98
C LEU A 279 -18.32 30.76 28.42
N ARG A 280 -17.92 29.75 29.21
CA ARG A 280 -18.22 29.68 30.65
C ARG A 280 -17.55 30.81 31.43
N TRP A 281 -16.30 31.14 31.12
CA TRP A 281 -15.57 32.25 31.74
C TRP A 281 -16.21 33.61 31.44
N VAL A 282 -16.61 33.85 30.19
CA VAL A 282 -17.31 35.07 29.79
C VAL A 282 -18.66 35.17 30.51
N ARG A 283 -19.44 34.07 30.56
CA ARG A 283 -20.70 34.03 31.33
C ARG A 283 -20.49 34.33 32.82
N LEU A 284 -19.43 33.81 33.44
CA LEU A 284 -19.10 34.10 34.84
C LEU A 284 -18.68 35.55 35.07
N LEU A 285 -17.95 36.15 34.12
CA LEU A 285 -17.56 37.56 34.18
C LEU A 285 -18.77 38.48 34.03
N VAL A 286 -19.64 38.20 33.07
CA VAL A 286 -20.91 38.93 32.87
C VAL A 286 -21.81 38.79 34.10
N TRP A 287 -21.94 37.59 34.66
CA TRP A 287 -22.71 37.37 35.89
C TRP A 287 -22.11 38.12 37.09
N ARG A 288 -20.79 38.13 37.24
CA ARG A 288 -20.10 38.90 38.30
C ARG A 288 -20.30 40.41 38.12
N ALA A 289 -20.27 40.93 36.89
CA ALA A 289 -20.52 42.34 36.59
C ALA A 289 -21.97 42.74 36.91
N LEU A 290 -22.94 41.93 36.48
CA LEU A 290 -24.37 42.14 36.78
C LEU A 290 -24.67 42.08 38.28
N ARG A 291 -23.99 41.19 39.02
CA ARG A 291 -24.14 41.11 40.48
C ARG A 291 -23.60 42.36 41.19
N ARG A 292 -22.48 42.94 40.72
CA ARG A 292 -21.95 44.20 41.27
C ARG A 292 -22.88 45.38 40.99
N LEU A 293 -23.43 45.47 39.78
CA LEU A 293 -24.39 46.52 39.42
C LEU A 293 -25.67 46.43 40.25
N ARG A 294 -26.17 45.22 40.52
CA ARG A 294 -27.35 45.01 41.37
C ARG A 294 -27.13 45.36 42.85
N VAL A 295 -25.90 45.20 43.36
CA VAL A 295 -25.53 45.63 44.72
C VAL A 295 -25.36 47.15 44.79
N TRP A 296 -24.86 47.78 43.72
CA TRP A 296 -24.70 49.22 43.64
C TRP A 296 -26.06 49.96 43.52
N GLY A 297 -26.98 49.42 42.72
CA GLY A 297 -28.35 49.97 42.62
C GLY A 297 -29.12 49.96 43.94
N ARG A 298 -28.95 48.90 44.74
CA ARG A 298 -29.60 48.76 46.05
C ARG A 298 -29.02 49.71 47.12
N ARG A 299 -27.79 50.21 46.92
CA ARG A 299 -27.15 51.19 47.81
C ARG A 299 -27.61 52.61 47.51
N ARG A 300 -27.98 52.89 46.26
CA ARG A 300 -28.54 54.17 45.81
C ARG A 300 -29.97 54.38 46.30
N GLU A 301 -30.80 53.34 46.27
CA GLU A 301 -32.18 53.38 46.82
C GLU A 301 -32.19 53.63 48.34
N SER A 302 -31.17 53.20 49.09
CA SER A 302 -31.04 53.49 50.52
C SER A 302 -30.56 54.92 50.83
N GLU A 303 -29.93 55.61 49.88
CA GLU A 303 -29.55 57.03 50.02
C GLU A 303 -30.72 57.95 49.64
N GLU A 304 -31.47 57.64 48.58
CA GLU A 304 -32.67 58.41 48.17
C GLU A 304 -33.84 58.32 49.17
N THR A 305 -33.96 57.22 49.91
CA THR A 305 -34.99 57.08 50.96
C THR A 305 -34.64 57.79 52.26
N SER A 306 -33.35 58.09 52.52
CA SER A 306 -32.97 58.95 53.65
C SER A 306 -33.21 60.43 53.34
N ASP A 307 -32.88 60.90 52.13
CA ASP A 307 -33.07 62.32 51.75
C ASP A 307 -34.55 62.70 51.56
N SER A 308 -35.40 61.79 51.08
CA SER A 308 -36.85 62.05 50.97
C SER A 308 -37.59 62.06 52.33
N SER A 309 -36.99 61.51 53.39
CA SER A 309 -37.56 61.55 54.74
C SER A 309 -37.30 62.88 55.48
N PHE A 310 -36.29 63.65 55.06
CA PHE A 310 -35.96 64.95 55.66
C PHE A 310 -36.75 66.12 55.04
N GLY A 311 -37.29 65.97 53.83
CA GLY A 311 -38.05 67.02 53.14
C GLY A 311 -39.55 67.07 53.46
N ALA A 312 -40.13 66.01 54.04
CA ALA A 312 -41.59 65.87 54.18
C ALA A 312 -42.16 66.25 55.57
N THR A 313 -41.34 66.77 56.50
CA THR A 313 -41.79 67.18 57.85
C THR A 313 -41.78 68.68 58.09
N MET A 314 -41.47 69.52 57.09
CA MET A 314 -41.35 70.98 57.27
C MET A 314 -42.41 71.81 56.52
N GLU A 315 -43.55 71.19 56.16
CA GLU A 315 -44.64 71.89 55.45
C GLU A 315 -46.02 71.57 56.06
N THR A 316 -46.13 71.55 57.41
CA THR A 316 -47.44 71.51 58.11
C THR A 316 -47.41 72.25 59.46
N VAL A 317 -46.79 73.43 59.54
CA VAL A 317 -47.06 74.39 60.63
C VAL A 317 -46.91 75.79 60.04
N GLU A 318 -48.00 76.39 59.58
CA GLU A 318 -48.30 77.84 59.62
C GLU A 318 -49.65 78.08 58.94
N LEU A 319 -50.75 77.82 59.66
CA LEU A 319 -52.05 78.47 59.47
C LEU A 319 -52.81 78.36 60.80
N GLY A 320 -52.63 79.35 61.67
CA GLY A 320 -53.38 79.50 62.91
C GLY A 320 -52.77 80.57 63.83
N GLY A 321 -53.20 81.83 63.68
CA GLY A 321 -52.86 82.93 64.58
C GLY A 321 -52.66 84.26 63.87
#